data_AF-A0A1H9TEJ3-F1
#
_entry.id   AF-A0A1H9TEJ3-F1
#
_cell.length_a   1.000
_cell.length_b   1.000
_cell.length_c   1.000
_cell.angle_alpha   90.00
_cell.angle_beta   90.00
_cell.angle_gamma   90.00
#
_symmetry.space_group_name_H-M   'P 1'
#
loop_
_entity.id
_entity.type
_entity.pdbx_description
1 polymer ?
#
loop_
_entity_poly.entity_id
_entity_poly.type
_entity_poly.pdbx_seq_one_letter_code
_entity_poly.pdbx_strand_id
1 'polypeptide(L)'
;MAGFGADDPENINSKERLGEKLFFDPILSKDKTVSCASCHRPEFAFADTAMVSIGVGGKKGTRNSPSVTNLSGRPNLFWDGRVNSLEDQALQPIINPVEMDLPIAQAIDRLNKDEVYAALFQKIFGSAPTQKNLLQAIAAFERTLETANSPYDRYINGDDNAISENAKRGRLLFIGKANCNNCHSGEDFTADRFKGIGLFNDAELKDQGRFDVTKEPEHKGHFKIPGLRNVGLTAPYMHNGMFKTLKEVIRYYNDPDAVIKNGKNRDLSLNKPLGLSESEITDLEAFLLSLTDDRFLKTAQK
;
A
#
# COMPACT_ATOMS: atom_id res chain seq x y z
N MET A 1 -9.98 14.55 -14.65
CA MET A 1 -9.28 13.99 -13.49
C MET A 1 -9.07 15.10 -12.48
N ALA A 2 -9.70 15.03 -11.30
CA ALA A 2 -9.54 16.07 -10.29
C ALA A 2 -8.26 15.79 -9.50
N GLY A 3 -7.22 16.61 -9.69
CA GLY A 3 -6.29 16.94 -8.61
C GLY A 3 -4.89 16.32 -8.56
N PHE A 4 -4.23 16.01 -9.69
CA PHE A 4 -2.76 15.84 -9.72
C PHE A 4 -2.10 16.68 -10.85
N GLY A 5 -2.43 17.98 -10.86
CA GLY A 5 -2.06 18.92 -11.93
C GLY A 5 -0.62 19.41 -11.86
N ALA A 6 0.34 18.53 -12.15
CA ALA A 6 1.76 18.87 -12.30
C ALA A 6 2.21 18.92 -13.77
N ASP A 7 1.29 19.07 -14.72
CA ASP A 7 1.61 19.09 -16.15
C ASP A 7 2.30 20.38 -16.59
N ASP A 8 2.02 21.50 -15.90
CA ASP A 8 2.64 22.80 -16.16
C ASP A 8 3.91 22.99 -15.30
N PRO A 9 5.11 23.00 -15.91
CA PRO A 9 6.37 23.19 -15.19
C PRO A 9 6.47 24.50 -14.41
N GLU A 10 5.73 25.55 -14.80
CA GLU A 10 5.76 26.84 -14.09
C GLU A 10 5.22 26.70 -12.66
N ASN A 11 4.25 25.81 -12.47
CA ASN A 11 3.59 25.54 -11.19
C ASN A 11 4.36 24.56 -10.29
N ILE A 12 5.47 23.99 -10.77
CA ILE A 12 6.34 23.11 -9.98
C ILE A 12 7.39 23.96 -9.24
N ASN A 13 7.14 24.17 -7.95
CA ASN A 13 7.95 25.04 -7.10
C ASN A 13 8.37 24.38 -5.77
N SER A 14 8.09 23.10 -5.59
CA SER A 14 8.44 22.34 -4.39
C SER A 14 8.93 20.93 -4.73
N LYS A 15 9.54 20.23 -3.75
CA LYS A 15 9.99 18.84 -3.91
C LYS A 15 8.81 17.90 -4.13
N GLU A 16 7.70 18.16 -3.45
CA GLU A 16 6.46 17.41 -3.53
C GLU A 16 5.86 17.50 -4.93
N ARG A 17 5.80 18.71 -5.53
CA ARG A 17 5.28 18.88 -6.89
C ARG A 17 6.17 18.26 -7.96
N LEU A 18 7.50 18.30 -7.77
CA LEU A 18 8.42 17.59 -8.65
C LEU A 18 8.29 16.07 -8.50
N GLY A 19 8.15 15.59 -7.25
CA GLY A 19 7.88 14.19 -6.93
C GLY A 19 6.59 13.68 -7.54
N GLU A 20 5.52 14.47 -7.45
CA GLU A 20 4.24 14.19 -8.07
C GLU A 20 4.39 14.04 -9.58
N LYS A 21 5.05 15.00 -10.26
CA LYS A 21 5.33 14.88 -11.69
C LYS A 21 6.08 13.57 -12.00
N LEU A 22 7.13 13.23 -11.25
CA LEU A 22 7.90 12.00 -11.44
C LEU A 22 7.08 10.72 -11.16
N PHE A 23 6.14 10.78 -10.21
CA PHE A 23 5.29 9.64 -9.83
C PHE A 23 4.35 9.22 -10.97
N PHE A 24 3.84 10.19 -11.73
CA PHE A 24 2.94 9.96 -12.85
C PHE A 24 3.65 9.80 -14.19
N ASP A 25 4.86 10.33 -14.34
CA ASP A 25 5.62 10.30 -15.59
C ASP A 25 6.34 8.95 -15.80
N PRO A 26 6.15 8.27 -16.94
CA PRO A 26 6.80 6.99 -17.20
C PRO A 26 8.29 7.11 -17.55
N ILE A 27 8.88 8.32 -17.53
CA ILE A 27 10.29 8.57 -17.83
C ILE A 27 11.27 7.66 -17.06
N LEU A 28 10.88 7.18 -15.87
CA LEU A 28 11.68 6.32 -15.02
C LEU A 28 11.59 4.82 -15.35
N SER A 29 10.81 4.41 -16.36
CA SER A 29 10.80 3.02 -16.85
C SER A 29 11.60 2.85 -18.12
N LYS A 30 12.14 1.65 -18.33
CA LYS A 30 13.02 1.31 -19.46
C LYS A 30 12.47 1.74 -20.81
N ASP A 31 11.22 1.37 -21.08
CA ASP A 31 10.50 1.61 -22.33
C ASP A 31 9.53 2.80 -22.28
N LYS A 32 9.54 3.56 -21.18
CA LYS A 32 8.64 4.71 -20.93
C LYS A 32 7.16 4.36 -20.99
N THR A 33 6.77 3.15 -20.57
CA THR A 33 5.37 2.71 -20.52
C THR A 33 4.79 2.62 -19.11
N VAL A 34 5.64 2.53 -18.08
CA VAL A 34 5.23 2.34 -16.68
C VAL A 34 5.71 3.51 -15.83
N SER A 35 4.84 4.01 -14.96
CA SER A 35 5.16 4.96 -13.88
C SER A 35 4.74 4.39 -12.53
N CYS A 36 5.05 5.06 -11.42
CA CYS A 36 4.57 4.64 -10.10
C CYS A 36 3.03 4.56 -10.10
N ALA A 37 2.37 5.52 -10.73
CA ALA A 37 0.91 5.59 -10.84
C ALA A 37 0.29 4.44 -11.66
N SER A 38 1.06 3.72 -12.48
CA SER A 38 0.57 2.51 -13.17
C SER A 38 0.19 1.39 -12.19
N CYS A 39 0.89 1.31 -11.05
CA CYS A 39 0.66 0.30 -10.00
C CYS A 39 0.12 0.91 -8.70
N HIS A 40 0.12 2.23 -8.56
CA HIS A 40 -0.36 2.97 -7.40
C HIS A 40 -1.38 4.02 -7.83
N ARG A 41 -2.59 3.55 -8.13
CA ARG A 41 -3.61 4.32 -8.85
C ARG A 41 -4.41 5.23 -7.90
N PRO A 42 -4.43 6.56 -8.11
CA PRO A 42 -5.06 7.47 -7.15
C PRO A 42 -6.53 7.18 -6.86
N GLU A 43 -7.29 6.73 -7.85
CA GLU A 43 -8.70 6.37 -7.73
C GLU A 43 -8.96 5.17 -6.80
N PHE A 44 -7.92 4.35 -6.52
CA PHE A 44 -7.94 3.22 -5.60
C PHE A 44 -7.09 3.49 -4.36
N ALA A 45 -7.09 4.74 -3.90
CA ALA A 45 -6.24 5.21 -2.80
C ALA A 45 -4.77 4.83 -3.01
N PHE A 46 -4.27 4.96 -4.24
CA PHE A 46 -2.91 4.62 -4.63
C PHE A 46 -2.50 3.14 -4.45
N ALA A 47 -3.44 2.21 -4.48
CA ALA A 47 -3.17 0.78 -4.66
C ALA A 47 -3.33 0.35 -6.12
N ASP A 48 -2.97 -0.90 -6.42
CA ASP A 48 -3.34 -1.56 -7.67
C ASP A 48 -4.67 -2.31 -7.51
N THR A 49 -5.36 -2.53 -8.63
CA THR A 49 -6.54 -3.39 -8.75
C THR A 49 -6.23 -4.78 -9.31
N ALA A 50 -5.00 -5.00 -9.76
CA ALA A 50 -4.53 -6.31 -10.19
C ALA A 50 -4.10 -7.18 -9.00
N MET A 51 -4.23 -8.50 -9.16
CA MET A 51 -3.72 -9.47 -8.18
C MET A 51 -2.21 -9.31 -7.95
N VAL A 52 -1.47 -9.11 -9.04
CA VAL A 52 -0.06 -8.71 -9.06
C VAL A 52 0.12 -7.69 -10.18
N SER A 53 0.95 -6.69 -9.95
CA SER A 53 1.15 -5.59 -10.89
C SER A 53 1.86 -6.04 -12.17
N ILE A 54 1.63 -5.28 -13.24
CA ILE A 54 2.21 -5.50 -14.56
C ILE A 54 3.28 -4.43 -14.82
N GLY A 55 4.53 -4.86 -14.93
CA GLY A 55 5.65 -3.99 -15.29
C GLY A 55 5.92 -3.95 -16.79
N VAL A 56 7.11 -3.44 -17.13
CA VAL A 56 7.56 -3.28 -18.51
C VAL A 56 7.51 -4.59 -19.30
N GLY A 57 7.17 -4.50 -20.58
CA GLY A 57 7.03 -5.68 -21.46
C GLY A 57 5.96 -6.68 -21.01
N GLY A 58 5.00 -6.28 -20.17
CA GLY A 58 3.91 -7.14 -19.71
C GLY A 58 4.32 -8.16 -18.64
N LYS A 59 5.49 -7.99 -18.03
CA LYS A 59 5.98 -8.89 -16.97
C LYS A 59 5.12 -8.75 -15.73
N LYS A 60 4.82 -9.87 -15.09
CA LYS A 60 4.05 -9.91 -13.84
C LYS A 60 4.99 -9.84 -12.64
N GLY A 61 4.64 -8.99 -11.67
CA GLY A 61 5.26 -9.00 -10.36
C GLY A 61 4.91 -10.26 -9.56
N THR A 62 5.44 -10.36 -8.35
CA THR A 62 5.23 -11.51 -7.45
C THR A 62 4.26 -11.23 -6.32
N ARG A 63 3.93 -9.96 -6.07
CA ARG A 63 3.05 -9.51 -4.98
C ARG A 63 2.06 -8.45 -5.46
N ASN A 64 0.93 -8.36 -4.76
CA ASN A 64 -0.01 -7.25 -4.89
C ASN A 64 0.67 -5.94 -4.45
N SER A 65 0.44 -4.86 -5.19
CA SER A 65 0.98 -3.54 -4.89
C SER A 65 0.09 -2.84 -3.85
N PRO A 66 0.59 -2.59 -2.62
CA PRO A 66 -0.19 -1.95 -1.58
C PRO A 66 -0.42 -0.46 -1.87
N SER A 67 -1.36 0.15 -1.16
CA SER A 67 -1.52 1.60 -1.15
C SER A 67 -0.24 2.32 -0.69
N VAL A 68 0.09 3.47 -1.32
CA VAL A 68 1.12 4.40 -0.82
C VAL A 68 0.58 5.50 0.10
N THR A 69 -0.69 5.41 0.52
CA THR A 69 -1.25 6.34 1.52
C THR A 69 -0.78 6.02 2.93
N ASN A 70 -0.65 7.04 3.77
CA ASN A 70 -0.31 6.91 5.20
C ASN A 70 1.00 6.14 5.47
N LEU A 71 2.02 6.38 4.65
CA LEU A 71 3.35 5.78 4.79
C LEU A 71 4.37 6.69 5.50
N SER A 72 4.02 7.94 5.80
CA SER A 72 4.92 8.84 6.52
C SER A 72 5.21 8.27 7.91
N GLY A 73 6.49 8.22 8.28
CA GLY A 73 6.94 7.72 9.58
C GLY A 73 6.94 6.20 9.74
N ARG A 74 6.64 5.42 8.70
CA ARG A 74 6.71 3.94 8.78
C ARG A 74 8.16 3.46 8.90
N PRO A 75 8.47 2.55 9.85
CA PRO A 75 9.83 2.07 10.05
C PRO A 75 10.27 1.02 9.03
N ASN A 76 9.32 0.32 8.38
CA ASN A 76 9.59 -0.73 7.40
C ASN A 76 8.58 -0.62 6.24
N LEU A 77 9.07 -0.73 5.00
CA LEU A 77 8.28 -0.67 3.77
C LEU A 77 8.40 -1.96 2.96
N PHE A 78 7.48 -2.14 2.00
CA PHE A 78 7.13 -3.42 1.37
C PHE A 78 6.49 -4.43 2.32
N TRP A 79 5.91 -5.49 1.75
CA TRP A 79 5.30 -6.60 2.48
C TRP A 79 6.28 -7.36 3.38
N ASP A 80 7.56 -7.43 3.02
CA ASP A 80 8.60 -8.13 3.79
C ASP A 80 9.39 -7.20 4.73
N GLY A 81 9.20 -5.89 4.60
CA GLY A 81 9.90 -4.89 5.42
C GLY A 81 11.37 -4.73 5.07
N ARG A 82 11.75 -4.92 3.80
CA ARG A 82 13.18 -4.96 3.39
C ARG A 82 13.87 -3.59 3.30
N VAL A 83 13.12 -2.49 3.35
CA VAL A 83 13.68 -1.12 3.36
C VAL A 83 13.02 -0.27 4.44
N ASN A 84 13.73 0.75 4.92
CA ASN A 84 13.34 1.53 6.09
C ASN A 84 13.12 3.03 5.77
N SER A 85 13.14 3.42 4.50
CA SER A 85 12.89 4.79 4.06
C SER A 85 12.13 4.81 2.73
N LEU A 86 11.32 5.83 2.50
CA LEU A 86 10.60 6.03 1.24
C LEU A 86 11.59 6.26 0.09
N GLU A 87 12.72 6.93 0.35
CA GLU A 87 13.79 7.11 -0.62
C GLU A 87 14.38 5.76 -1.08
N ASP A 88 14.68 4.85 -0.16
CA ASP A 88 15.18 3.51 -0.51
C ASP A 88 14.10 2.65 -1.18
N GLN A 89 12.83 2.84 -0.77
CA GLN A 89 11.68 2.17 -1.37
C GLN A 89 11.52 2.58 -2.83
N ALA A 90 11.55 3.88 -3.13
CA ALA A 90 11.38 4.44 -4.48
C ALA A 90 12.48 3.99 -5.45
N LEU A 91 13.68 3.65 -4.96
CA LEU A 91 14.75 3.10 -5.79
C LEU A 91 14.41 1.70 -6.32
N GLN A 92 13.80 0.85 -5.50
CA GLN A 92 13.57 -0.55 -5.85
C GLN A 92 12.70 -0.75 -7.11
N PRO A 93 11.52 -0.09 -7.28
CA PRO A 93 10.69 -0.29 -8.47
C PRO A 93 11.40 0.17 -9.74
N ILE A 94 12.16 1.28 -9.66
CA ILE A 94 12.93 1.84 -10.78
C ILE A 94 13.88 0.77 -11.35
N ILE A 95 14.62 0.07 -10.49
CA ILE A 95 15.64 -0.89 -10.91
C ILE A 95 15.12 -2.34 -11.06
N ASN A 96 13.89 -2.64 -10.65
CA ASN A 96 13.38 -4.00 -10.65
C ASN A 96 13.06 -4.47 -12.08
N PRO A 97 13.63 -5.61 -12.56
CA PRO A 97 13.49 -6.09 -13.93
C PRO A 97 12.09 -6.57 -14.32
N VAL A 98 11.17 -6.73 -13.36
CA VAL A 98 9.76 -7.05 -13.60
C VAL A 98 8.81 -5.88 -13.30
N GLU A 99 9.35 -4.73 -12.89
CA GLU A 99 8.59 -3.49 -12.66
C GLU A 99 9.01 -2.44 -13.69
N MET A 100 9.95 -1.53 -13.39
CA MET A 100 10.35 -0.45 -14.30
C MET A 100 11.63 -0.74 -15.11
N ASP A 101 12.45 -1.72 -14.71
CA ASP A 101 13.64 -2.24 -15.41
C ASP A 101 14.65 -1.17 -15.89
N LEU A 102 14.80 -0.06 -15.18
CA LEU A 102 15.72 1.02 -15.54
C LEU A 102 16.88 1.11 -14.53
N PRO A 103 18.13 0.81 -14.94
CA PRO A 103 19.28 1.04 -14.07
C PRO A 103 19.35 2.50 -13.63
N ILE A 104 19.58 2.74 -12.33
CA ILE A 104 19.49 4.08 -11.74
C ILE A 104 20.40 5.10 -12.44
N ALA A 105 21.60 4.71 -12.87
CA ALA A 105 22.51 5.57 -13.61
C ALA A 105 21.90 6.04 -14.95
N GLN A 106 21.15 5.18 -15.64
CA GLN A 106 20.44 5.53 -16.87
C GLN A 106 19.24 6.44 -16.60
N ALA A 107 18.53 6.24 -15.48
CA ALA A 107 17.47 7.16 -15.06
C ALA A 107 18.02 8.58 -14.84
N ILE A 108 19.15 8.70 -14.16
CA ILE A 108 19.79 9.98 -13.91
C ILE A 108 20.32 10.64 -15.20
N ASP A 109 20.99 9.88 -16.08
CA ASP A 109 21.41 10.40 -17.39
C ASP A 109 20.22 10.90 -18.22
N ARG A 110 19.11 10.16 -18.21
CA ARG A 110 17.87 10.53 -18.89
C ARG A 110 17.27 11.82 -18.35
N LEU A 111 17.19 11.98 -17.02
CA LEU A 111 16.70 13.22 -16.40
C LEU A 111 17.62 14.41 -16.65
N ASN A 112 18.93 14.21 -16.71
CA ASN A 112 19.90 15.28 -17.01
C ASN A 112 19.80 15.75 -18.48
N LYS A 113 19.42 14.86 -19.41
CA LYS A 113 19.24 15.19 -20.83
C LYS A 113 17.87 15.79 -21.16
N ASP A 114 16.91 15.66 -20.25
CA ASP A 114 15.60 16.28 -20.39
C ASP A 114 15.65 17.72 -19.88
N GLU A 115 15.47 18.69 -20.78
CA GLU A 115 15.62 20.11 -20.45
C GLU A 115 14.64 20.57 -19.35
N VAL A 116 13.42 20.00 -19.32
CA VAL A 116 12.40 20.33 -18.33
C VAL A 116 12.82 19.80 -16.96
N TYR A 117 13.19 18.53 -16.87
CA TYR A 117 13.63 17.96 -15.59
C TYR A 117 14.93 18.59 -15.11
N ALA A 118 15.94 18.76 -15.97
CA ALA A 118 17.18 19.42 -15.59
C ALA A 118 16.93 20.82 -14.99
N ALA A 119 16.07 21.62 -15.62
CA ALA A 119 15.67 22.93 -15.11
C ALA A 119 14.90 22.84 -13.78
N LEU A 120 13.96 21.90 -13.64
CA LEU A 120 13.19 21.70 -12.41
C LEU A 120 14.10 21.26 -11.24
N PHE A 121 15.02 20.32 -11.45
CA PHE A 121 15.97 19.90 -10.43
C PHE A 121 16.89 21.06 -10.04
N GLN A 122 17.38 21.85 -11.00
CA GLN A 122 18.17 23.04 -10.71
C GLN A 122 17.38 24.07 -9.89
N LYS A 123 16.10 24.29 -10.22
CA LYS A 123 15.20 25.21 -9.50
C LYS A 123 14.92 24.76 -8.07
N ILE A 124 14.63 23.47 -7.86
CA ILE A 124 14.16 22.94 -6.57
C ILE A 124 15.30 22.52 -5.64
N PHE A 125 16.38 21.97 -6.19
CA PHE A 125 17.50 21.42 -5.43
C PHE A 125 18.80 22.20 -5.60
N GLY A 126 18.83 23.23 -6.44
CA GLY A 126 20.05 24.00 -6.72
C GLY A 126 21.13 23.18 -7.44
N SER A 127 20.77 22.01 -8.00
CA SER A 127 21.69 21.06 -8.61
C SER A 127 21.03 20.27 -9.73
N ALA A 128 21.84 19.71 -10.62
CA ALA A 128 21.36 18.77 -11.63
C ALA A 128 20.73 17.52 -10.99
N PRO A 129 19.91 16.74 -11.72
CA PRO A 129 19.40 15.46 -11.24
C PRO A 129 20.51 14.53 -10.75
N THR A 130 20.32 13.97 -9.56
CA THR A 130 21.16 12.95 -8.92
C THR A 130 20.27 11.86 -8.34
N GLN A 131 20.82 10.67 -8.05
CA GLN A 131 20.04 9.61 -7.37
C GLN A 131 19.41 10.14 -6.07
N LYS A 132 20.18 10.89 -5.27
CA LYS A 132 19.70 11.40 -3.99
C LYS A 132 18.50 12.34 -4.14
N ASN A 133 18.59 13.36 -5.00
CA ASN A 133 17.51 14.35 -5.13
C ASN A 133 16.29 13.79 -5.88
N LEU A 134 16.48 12.81 -6.79
CA LEU A 134 15.39 12.07 -7.42
C LEU A 134 14.55 11.34 -6.38
N LEU A 135 15.19 10.52 -5.55
CA LEU A 135 14.49 9.73 -4.54
C LEU A 135 13.85 10.64 -3.47
N GLN A 136 14.51 11.73 -3.10
CA GLN A 136 13.94 12.74 -2.19
C GLN A 136 12.70 13.42 -2.76
N ALA A 137 12.63 13.69 -4.07
CA ALA A 137 11.46 14.29 -4.68
C ALA A 137 10.26 13.34 -4.61
N ILE A 138 10.42 12.10 -5.06
CA ILE A 138 9.37 11.06 -5.02
C ILE A 138 8.88 10.86 -3.57
N ALA A 139 9.82 10.65 -2.64
CA ALA A 139 9.48 10.46 -1.24
C ALA A 139 8.84 11.69 -0.59
N ALA A 140 9.12 12.92 -1.07
CA ALA A 140 8.43 14.12 -0.60
C ALA A 140 6.95 14.10 -1.02
N PHE A 141 6.65 13.72 -2.27
CA PHE A 141 5.29 13.55 -2.73
C PHE A 141 4.54 12.48 -1.93
N GLU A 142 5.14 11.30 -1.73
CA GLU A 142 4.51 10.19 -1.00
C GLU A 142 4.14 10.60 0.44
N ARG A 143 4.96 11.41 1.10
CA ARG A 143 4.65 11.98 2.44
C ARG A 143 3.46 12.94 2.45
N THR A 144 3.02 13.44 1.30
CA THR A 144 1.79 14.24 1.20
C THR A 144 0.52 13.38 1.16
N LEU A 145 0.65 12.07 0.92
CA LEU A 145 -0.48 11.15 0.72
C LEU A 145 -1.09 10.65 2.04
N GLU A 146 -1.06 11.48 3.07
CA GLU A 146 -1.71 11.21 4.35
C GLU A 146 -3.24 11.40 4.25
N THR A 147 -3.99 10.53 4.93
CA THR A 147 -5.44 10.64 5.13
C THR A 147 -5.78 10.72 6.60
N ALA A 148 -6.74 11.59 6.93
CA ALA A 148 -7.15 11.85 8.32
C ALA A 148 -8.61 12.34 8.44
N ASN A 149 -9.44 12.17 7.40
CA ASN A 149 -10.82 12.65 7.40
C ASN A 149 -11.81 11.60 6.86
N SER A 150 -11.59 10.33 7.18
CA SER A 150 -12.56 9.27 6.94
C SER A 150 -13.82 9.45 7.81
N PRO A 151 -14.95 8.80 7.46
CA PRO A 151 -16.11 8.71 8.34
C PRO A 151 -15.77 8.28 9.77
N TYR A 152 -14.84 7.33 9.93
CA TYR A 152 -14.36 6.92 11.25
C TYR A 152 -13.61 8.03 12.00
N ASP A 153 -12.74 8.78 11.31
CA ASP A 153 -12.01 9.90 11.92
C ASP A 153 -12.97 10.97 12.45
N ARG A 154 -14.05 11.26 11.72
CA ARG A 154 -15.10 12.18 12.19
C ARG A 154 -15.87 11.62 13.38
N TYR A 155 -16.17 10.32 13.37
CA TYR A 155 -16.85 9.64 14.48
C TYR A 155 -16.05 9.74 15.79
N ILE A 156 -14.75 9.45 15.77
CA ILE A 156 -13.92 9.56 16.98
C ILE A 156 -13.69 11.01 17.43
N ASN A 157 -13.91 11.99 16.55
CA ASN A 157 -13.87 13.42 16.84
C ASN A 157 -15.22 14.01 17.28
N GLY A 158 -16.23 13.15 17.55
CA GLY A 158 -17.49 13.54 18.18
C GLY A 158 -18.69 13.66 17.25
N ASP A 159 -18.56 13.35 15.95
CA ASP A 159 -19.71 13.22 15.06
C ASP A 159 -20.29 11.79 15.12
N ASP A 160 -21.17 11.56 16.08
CA ASP A 160 -21.83 10.25 16.30
C ASP A 160 -22.60 9.73 15.08
N ASN A 161 -22.92 10.58 14.11
CA ASN A 161 -23.64 10.22 12.89
C ASN A 161 -22.72 9.99 11.68
N ALA A 162 -21.40 10.18 11.84
CA ALA A 162 -20.45 10.01 10.75
C ALA A 162 -20.35 8.55 10.26
N ILE A 163 -20.67 7.57 11.11
CA ILE A 163 -20.69 6.14 10.75
C ILE A 163 -22.05 5.51 11.08
N SER A 164 -22.42 4.47 10.33
CA SER A 164 -23.67 3.73 10.55
C SER A 164 -23.67 2.91 11.84
N GLU A 165 -24.86 2.54 12.33
CA GLU A 165 -24.99 1.62 13.48
C GLU A 165 -24.30 0.26 13.24
N ASN A 166 -24.29 -0.23 12.00
CA ASN A 166 -23.57 -1.45 11.64
C ASN A 166 -22.05 -1.27 11.82
N ALA A 167 -21.50 -0.12 11.38
CA ALA A 167 -20.09 0.20 11.57
C ALA A 167 -19.73 0.37 13.05
N LYS A 168 -20.63 0.93 13.89
CA LYS A 168 -20.43 1.01 15.34
C LYS A 168 -20.35 -0.39 15.97
N ARG A 169 -21.24 -1.32 15.60
CA ARG A 169 -21.17 -2.72 16.05
C ARG A 169 -19.92 -3.43 15.51
N GLY A 170 -19.57 -3.19 14.25
CA GLY A 170 -18.35 -3.69 13.62
C GLY A 170 -17.09 -3.27 14.34
N ARG A 171 -17.02 -2.02 14.80
CA ARG A 171 -15.92 -1.52 15.63
C ARG A 171 -15.81 -2.29 16.95
N LEU A 172 -16.93 -2.57 17.62
CA LEU A 172 -16.93 -3.35 18.87
C LEU A 172 -16.47 -4.80 18.64
N LEU A 173 -16.83 -5.40 17.49
CA LEU A 173 -16.29 -6.70 17.09
C LEU A 173 -14.78 -6.61 16.85
N PHE A 174 -14.32 -5.59 16.12
CA PHE A 174 -12.92 -5.36 15.76
C PHE A 174 -12.01 -5.27 17.00
N ILE A 175 -12.45 -4.58 18.06
CA ILE A 175 -11.70 -4.44 19.32
C ILE A 175 -11.98 -5.53 20.37
N GLY A 176 -12.98 -6.37 20.11
CA GLY A 176 -13.52 -7.32 21.08
C GLY A 176 -13.47 -8.74 20.52
N LYS A 177 -14.63 -9.31 20.20
CA LYS A 177 -14.77 -10.72 19.79
C LYS A 177 -13.84 -11.13 18.64
N ALA A 178 -13.70 -10.30 17.61
CA ALA A 178 -12.85 -10.59 16.46
C ALA A 178 -11.36 -10.27 16.72
N ASN A 179 -11.08 -9.43 17.73
CA ASN A 179 -9.74 -9.10 18.23
C ASN A 179 -8.73 -8.67 17.14
N CYS A 180 -9.23 -8.03 16.07
CA CYS A 180 -8.42 -7.57 14.94
C CYS A 180 -7.42 -6.49 15.37
N ASN A 181 -7.79 -5.69 16.37
CA ASN A 181 -6.97 -4.63 16.94
C ASN A 181 -5.68 -5.11 17.60
N ASN A 182 -5.53 -6.41 17.90
CA ASN A 182 -4.27 -6.96 18.41
C ASN A 182 -3.10 -6.80 17.41
N CYS A 183 -3.42 -6.79 16.11
CA CYS A 183 -2.45 -6.54 15.04
C CYS A 183 -2.67 -5.15 14.39
N HIS A 184 -3.93 -4.73 14.26
CA HIS A 184 -4.32 -3.52 13.57
C HIS A 184 -4.73 -2.41 14.57
N SER A 185 -3.73 -1.78 15.18
CA SER A 185 -3.90 -0.79 16.25
C SER A 185 -3.36 0.60 15.88
N GLY A 186 -3.62 1.59 16.74
CA GLY A 186 -3.07 2.94 16.57
C GLY A 186 -3.80 3.74 15.49
N GLU A 187 -3.20 4.87 15.13
CA GLU A 187 -3.80 5.85 14.21
C GLU A 187 -4.11 5.24 12.84
N ASP A 188 -3.18 4.48 12.27
CA ASP A 188 -3.33 3.91 10.91
C ASP A 188 -3.73 2.44 10.90
N PHE A 189 -4.19 1.91 12.04
CA PHE A 189 -4.61 0.53 12.19
C PHE A 189 -3.52 -0.48 11.79
N THR A 190 -2.30 -0.24 12.23
CA THR A 190 -1.18 -1.17 12.12
C THR A 190 -0.23 -1.02 13.30
N ALA A 191 0.26 -2.14 13.81
CA ALA A 191 1.36 -2.16 14.78
C ALA A 191 2.76 -2.12 14.11
N ASP A 192 2.84 -2.09 12.77
CA ASP A 192 4.09 -2.17 11.99
C ASP A 192 5.00 -3.37 12.36
N ARG A 193 4.38 -4.45 12.84
CA ARG A 193 5.03 -5.74 13.15
C ARG A 193 4.88 -6.72 11.98
N PHE A 194 5.54 -7.87 12.11
CA PHE A 194 5.50 -8.94 11.13
C PHE A 194 4.82 -10.17 11.71
N LYS A 195 3.87 -10.73 10.97
CA LYS A 195 3.09 -11.90 11.38
C LYS A 195 2.84 -12.82 10.21
N GLY A 196 2.85 -14.12 10.47
CA GLY A 196 2.33 -15.10 9.53
C GLY A 196 0.83 -15.27 9.74
N ILE A 197 0.06 -15.16 8.67
CA ILE A 197 -1.40 -15.40 8.72
C ILE A 197 -1.78 -16.80 8.24
N GLY A 198 -0.79 -17.60 7.82
CA GLY A 198 -0.99 -18.96 7.30
C GLY A 198 -1.26 -19.00 5.80
N LEU A 199 -0.77 -18.02 5.04
CA LEU A 199 -0.73 -18.00 3.57
C LEU A 199 0.60 -18.53 3.01
N PHE A 200 1.30 -19.38 3.75
CA PHE A 200 2.51 -20.06 3.32
C PHE A 200 2.40 -21.51 3.75
N ASN A 201 2.61 -22.46 2.83
CA ASN A 201 2.48 -23.89 3.14
C ASN A 201 3.55 -24.78 2.49
N ASP A 202 4.60 -24.19 1.90
CA ASP A 202 5.66 -24.88 1.15
C ASP A 202 5.16 -25.72 -0.06
N ALA A 203 3.88 -25.59 -0.42
CA ALA A 203 3.26 -26.29 -1.54
C ALA A 203 2.85 -25.28 -2.62
N GLU A 204 1.58 -24.92 -2.71
CA GLU A 204 1.09 -23.94 -3.69
C GLU A 204 1.37 -22.48 -3.26
N LEU A 205 1.45 -22.22 -1.94
CA LEU A 205 1.78 -20.90 -1.41
C LEU A 205 3.23 -20.89 -0.89
N LYS A 206 4.15 -20.37 -1.72
CA LYS A 206 5.60 -20.47 -1.52
C LYS A 206 6.30 -19.18 -1.10
N ASP A 207 5.60 -18.04 -1.10
CA ASP A 207 6.22 -16.77 -0.73
C ASP A 207 6.64 -16.80 0.75
N GLN A 208 7.95 -16.72 0.99
CA GLN A 208 8.53 -16.85 2.32
C GLN A 208 8.55 -15.51 3.07
N GLY A 209 8.20 -14.40 2.42
CA GLY A 209 8.04 -13.09 3.05
C GLY A 209 9.32 -12.61 3.73
N ARG A 210 9.22 -12.27 5.00
CA ARG A 210 10.33 -11.71 5.80
C ARG A 210 11.53 -12.66 5.96
N PHE A 211 11.36 -13.96 5.75
CA PHE A 211 12.50 -14.89 5.67
C PHE A 211 13.51 -14.46 4.60
N ASP A 212 13.06 -13.89 3.48
CA ASP A 212 13.97 -13.46 2.41
C ASP A 212 14.91 -12.33 2.84
N VAL A 213 14.52 -11.57 3.86
CA VAL A 213 15.28 -10.47 4.47
C VAL A 213 16.14 -10.98 5.62
N THR A 214 15.57 -11.78 6.51
CA THR A 214 16.18 -12.12 7.81
C THR A 214 16.92 -13.45 7.82
N LYS A 215 16.54 -14.40 6.95
CA LYS A 215 17.00 -15.79 6.91
C LYS A 215 16.68 -16.63 8.16
N GLU A 216 15.84 -16.12 9.05
CA GLU A 216 15.38 -16.84 10.24
C GLU A 216 14.17 -17.73 9.93
N PRO A 217 14.26 -19.07 10.10
CA PRO A 217 13.21 -20.00 9.67
C PRO A 217 11.79 -19.71 10.20
N GLU A 218 11.69 -19.15 11.41
CA GLU A 218 10.43 -18.74 12.03
C GLU A 218 9.76 -17.55 11.32
N HIS A 219 10.51 -16.78 10.52
CA HIS A 219 9.96 -15.69 9.71
C HIS A 219 9.41 -16.14 8.35
N LYS A 220 9.45 -17.44 8.02
CA LYS A 220 8.85 -17.94 6.78
C LYS A 220 7.35 -17.69 6.77
N GLY A 221 6.87 -17.03 5.72
CA GLY A 221 5.47 -16.65 5.56
C GLY A 221 5.03 -15.46 6.42
N HIS A 222 5.97 -14.81 7.12
CA HIS A 222 5.66 -13.58 7.86
C HIS A 222 5.68 -12.38 6.92
N PHE A 223 4.67 -11.52 7.06
CA PHE A 223 4.57 -10.25 6.34
C PHE A 223 4.27 -9.12 7.29
N LYS A 224 4.62 -7.91 6.88
CA LYS A 224 4.28 -6.67 7.57
C LYS A 224 2.77 -6.57 7.68
N ILE A 225 2.27 -6.24 8.85
CA ILE A 225 0.86 -5.92 9.05
C ILE A 225 0.57 -4.61 8.30
N PRO A 226 -0.30 -4.62 7.27
CA PRO A 226 -0.64 -3.39 6.55
C PRO A 226 -1.54 -2.49 7.42
N GLY A 227 -1.48 -1.17 7.18
CA GLY A 227 -2.49 -0.26 7.70
C GLY A 227 -3.86 -0.54 7.06
N LEU A 228 -4.94 -0.24 7.78
CA LEU A 228 -6.31 -0.46 7.28
C LEU A 228 -7.00 0.82 6.80
N ARG A 229 -6.33 1.98 6.86
CA ARG A 229 -6.84 3.19 6.20
C ARG A 229 -7.04 2.91 4.71
N ASN A 230 -8.18 3.36 4.18
CA ASN A 230 -8.57 3.17 2.78
C ASN A 230 -8.71 1.70 2.32
N VAL A 231 -8.77 0.71 3.23
CA VAL A 231 -8.87 -0.72 2.86
C VAL A 231 -10.15 -1.04 2.04
N GLY A 232 -11.17 -0.19 2.12
CA GLY A 232 -12.38 -0.30 1.32
C GLY A 232 -12.18 -0.14 -0.19
N LEU A 233 -11.04 0.40 -0.64
CA LEU A 233 -10.77 0.72 -2.05
C LEU A 233 -9.60 -0.05 -2.66
N THR A 234 -8.92 -0.90 -1.89
CA THR A 234 -7.62 -1.49 -2.26
C THR A 234 -7.71 -2.98 -2.58
N ALA A 235 -8.87 -3.43 -3.04
CA ALA A 235 -9.01 -4.80 -3.54
C ALA A 235 -8.17 -5.01 -4.81
N PRO A 236 -7.60 -6.20 -5.03
CA PRO A 236 -7.68 -7.40 -4.18
C PRO A 236 -6.70 -7.37 -3.00
N TYR A 237 -6.89 -8.26 -2.04
CA TYR A 237 -6.23 -8.23 -0.74
C TYR A 237 -5.17 -9.31 -0.55
N MET A 238 -4.34 -9.08 0.48
CA MET A 238 -3.14 -9.84 0.86
C MET A 238 -1.96 -9.61 -0.07
N HIS A 239 -0.77 -10.03 0.36
CA HIS A 239 0.45 -9.89 -0.42
C HIS A 239 0.40 -10.58 -1.79
N ASN A 240 -0.50 -11.56 -1.99
CA ASN A 240 -0.67 -12.31 -3.23
C ASN A 240 -1.97 -11.95 -3.97
N GLY A 241 -2.77 -11.00 -3.49
CA GLY A 241 -4.01 -10.57 -4.14
C GLY A 241 -5.09 -11.65 -4.25
N MET A 242 -5.06 -12.69 -3.41
CA MET A 242 -5.94 -13.86 -3.57
C MET A 242 -7.41 -13.61 -3.22
N PHE A 243 -7.69 -12.64 -2.34
CA PHE A 243 -9.06 -12.32 -1.92
C PHE A 243 -9.57 -11.08 -2.66
N LYS A 244 -10.74 -11.18 -3.28
CA LYS A 244 -11.33 -10.11 -4.10
C LYS A 244 -12.16 -9.12 -3.29
N THR A 245 -12.62 -9.51 -2.10
CA THR A 245 -13.54 -8.71 -1.28
C THR A 245 -13.12 -8.70 0.19
N LEU A 246 -13.50 -7.64 0.93
CA LEU A 246 -13.31 -7.61 2.39
C LEU A 246 -14.04 -8.75 3.08
N LYS A 247 -15.23 -9.16 2.60
CA LYS A 247 -15.92 -10.34 3.13
C LYS A 247 -15.10 -11.61 3.00
N GLU A 248 -14.40 -11.83 1.89
CA GLU A 248 -13.51 -12.98 1.74
C GLU A 248 -12.35 -12.92 2.74
N VAL A 249 -11.78 -11.74 2.97
CA VAL A 249 -10.74 -11.53 3.99
C VAL A 249 -11.27 -11.82 5.40
N ILE A 250 -12.42 -11.28 5.75
CA ILE A 250 -13.03 -11.49 7.08
C ILE A 250 -13.37 -12.96 7.27
N ARG A 251 -13.92 -13.63 6.25
CA ARG A 251 -14.22 -15.07 6.28
C ARG A 251 -12.96 -15.91 6.43
N TYR A 252 -11.87 -15.53 5.77
CA TYR A 252 -10.57 -16.16 5.97
C TYR A 252 -10.13 -16.06 7.42
N TYR A 253 -10.15 -14.87 8.03
CA TYR A 253 -9.79 -14.75 9.44
C TYR A 253 -10.79 -15.44 10.38
N ASN A 254 -12.06 -15.57 9.98
CA ASN A 254 -13.07 -16.26 10.78
C ASN A 254 -12.83 -17.77 10.87
N ASP A 255 -12.34 -18.41 9.80
CA ASP A 255 -11.92 -19.82 9.79
C ASP A 255 -10.79 -20.03 8.73
N PRO A 256 -9.53 -19.77 9.10
CA PRO A 256 -8.43 -19.83 8.14
C PRO A 256 -8.19 -21.23 7.57
N ASP A 257 -8.46 -22.27 8.36
CA ASP A 257 -8.26 -23.67 7.97
C ASP A 257 -9.36 -24.18 7.04
N ALA A 258 -10.53 -23.54 6.99
CA ALA A 258 -11.53 -23.81 5.95
C ALA A 258 -11.05 -23.41 4.55
N VAL A 259 -10.17 -22.40 4.46
CA VAL A 259 -9.70 -21.84 3.18
C VAL A 259 -8.32 -22.39 2.79
N ILE A 260 -7.33 -22.29 3.68
CA ILE A 260 -5.96 -22.74 3.42
C ILE A 260 -5.60 -23.88 4.37
N LYS A 261 -5.41 -25.06 3.79
CA LYS A 261 -4.95 -26.24 4.52
C LYS A 261 -3.45 -26.17 4.76
N ASN A 262 -3.02 -26.63 5.94
CA ASN A 262 -1.61 -26.78 6.32
C ASN A 262 -0.80 -25.47 6.26
N GLY A 263 -1.45 -24.32 6.53
CA GLY A 263 -0.75 -23.05 6.67
C GLY A 263 0.30 -23.12 7.77
N LYS A 264 1.54 -22.73 7.45
CA LYS A 264 2.69 -22.76 8.36
C LYS A 264 2.92 -21.39 8.99
N ASN A 265 3.56 -21.40 10.15
CA ASN A 265 3.95 -20.21 10.92
C ASN A 265 2.80 -19.21 11.09
N ARG A 266 1.56 -19.70 11.21
CA ARG A 266 0.41 -18.85 11.55
C ARG A 266 0.55 -18.38 12.99
N ASP A 267 0.31 -17.09 13.21
CA ASP A 267 0.34 -16.52 14.55
C ASP A 267 -0.66 -17.23 15.47
N LEU A 268 -0.25 -17.46 16.72
CA LEU A 268 -1.06 -18.16 17.71
C LEU A 268 -2.40 -17.47 17.97
N SER A 269 -2.50 -16.14 17.79
CA SER A 269 -3.75 -15.40 17.93
C SER A 269 -4.76 -15.69 16.82
N LEU A 270 -4.36 -16.40 15.76
CA LEU A 270 -5.18 -16.72 14.59
C LEU A 270 -5.43 -18.24 14.45
N ASN A 271 -5.03 -19.05 15.43
CA ASN A 271 -5.12 -20.51 15.36
C ASN A 271 -6.50 -21.09 15.73
N LYS A 272 -7.46 -20.24 16.09
CA LYS A 272 -8.83 -20.66 16.40
C LYS A 272 -9.82 -19.85 15.57
N PRO A 273 -10.91 -20.47 15.09
CA PRO A 273 -11.99 -19.75 14.45
C PRO A 273 -12.55 -18.64 15.36
N LEU A 274 -12.88 -17.49 14.79
CA LEU A 274 -13.43 -16.35 15.52
C LEU A 274 -14.91 -16.57 15.89
N GLY A 275 -15.59 -17.49 15.19
CA GLY A 275 -17.01 -17.82 15.43
C GLY A 275 -17.95 -16.66 15.13
N LEU A 276 -17.62 -15.84 14.13
CA LEU A 276 -18.44 -14.73 13.66
C LEU A 276 -19.62 -15.25 12.84
N SER A 277 -20.82 -14.72 13.10
CA SER A 277 -21.99 -14.91 12.25
C SER A 277 -21.93 -14.05 10.98
N GLU A 278 -22.80 -14.31 10.01
CA GLU A 278 -22.89 -13.48 8.80
C GLU A 278 -23.27 -12.02 9.07
N SER A 279 -24.06 -11.77 10.12
CA SER A 279 -24.38 -10.40 10.54
C SER A 279 -23.16 -9.70 11.14
N GLU A 280 -22.37 -10.41 11.95
CA GLU A 280 -21.13 -9.87 12.53
C GLU A 280 -20.06 -9.61 11.46
N ILE A 281 -19.95 -10.47 10.45
CA ILE A 281 -19.07 -10.26 9.29
C ILE A 281 -19.48 -8.99 8.53
N THR A 282 -20.78 -8.79 8.32
CA THR A 282 -21.31 -7.60 7.63
C THR A 282 -21.09 -6.32 8.44
N ASP A 283 -21.26 -6.39 9.76
CA ASP A 283 -20.99 -5.26 10.66
C ASP A 283 -19.49 -4.90 10.65
N LEU A 284 -18.60 -5.90 10.72
CA LEU A 284 -17.15 -5.70 10.66
C LEU A 284 -16.71 -5.10 9.32
N GLU A 285 -17.27 -5.55 8.21
CA GLU A 285 -17.03 -4.95 6.90
C GLU A 285 -17.47 -3.47 6.87
N ALA A 286 -18.66 -3.14 7.40
CA ALA A 286 -19.13 -1.76 7.47
C ALA A 286 -18.17 -0.86 8.26
N PHE A 287 -17.55 -1.38 9.32
CA PHE A 287 -16.49 -0.68 10.04
C PHE A 287 -15.25 -0.46 9.18
N LEU A 288 -14.74 -1.49 8.49
CA LEU A 288 -13.58 -1.35 7.61
C LEU A 288 -13.81 -0.35 6.47
N LEU A 289 -15.01 -0.34 5.90
CA LEU A 289 -15.40 0.63 4.87
C LEU A 289 -15.39 2.08 5.41
N SER A 290 -15.73 2.28 6.68
CA SER A 290 -15.69 3.60 7.33
C SER A 290 -14.29 4.19 7.50
N LEU A 291 -13.24 3.39 7.28
CA LEU A 291 -11.83 3.82 7.30
C LEU A 291 -11.37 4.44 5.96
N THR A 292 -12.27 4.59 5.00
CA THR A 292 -11.98 5.14 3.67
C THR A 292 -12.16 6.66 3.66
N ASP A 293 -11.14 7.39 3.24
CA ASP A 293 -11.23 8.85 3.08
C ASP A 293 -12.15 9.21 1.90
N ASP A 294 -13.10 10.11 2.14
CA ASP A 294 -14.12 10.52 1.17
C ASP A 294 -13.51 11.15 -0.09
N ARG A 295 -12.27 11.64 -0.03
CA ARG A 295 -11.55 12.19 -1.19
C ARG A 295 -11.41 11.18 -2.33
N PHE A 296 -11.31 9.89 -2.00
CA PHE A 296 -11.16 8.83 -2.99
C PHE A 296 -12.52 8.33 -3.52
N LEU A 297 -13.57 8.36 -2.70
CA LEU A 297 -14.92 7.98 -3.12
C LEU A 297 -15.49 8.89 -4.20
N LYS A 298 -15.20 10.20 -4.13
CA LYS A 298 -15.62 11.18 -5.15
C LYS A 298 -14.89 11.01 -6.48
N THR A 299 -13.73 10.35 -6.45
CA THR A 299 -12.88 10.14 -7.64
C THR A 299 -13.26 8.85 -8.37
N ALA A 300 -13.69 7.82 -7.65
CA ALA A 300 -14.11 6.53 -8.21
C ALA A 300 -15.48 6.56 -8.95
N GLN A 301 -16.24 7.65 -8.85
CA GLN A 301 -17.56 7.83 -9.49
C GLN A 301 -17.50 8.61 -10.82
N LYS A 302 -16.31 8.86 -11.38
CA LYS A 302 -16.12 9.49 -12.69
C LYS A 302 -15.40 8.56 -13.63
#